data_AF-A0A2K3QNG2-F1
#
_entry.id   AF-A0A2K3QNG2-F1
#
_cell.length_a   1.000
_cell.length_b   1.000
_cell.length_c   1.000
_cell.angle_alpha   90.00
_cell.angle_beta   90.00
_cell.angle_gamma   90.00
#
_symmetry.space_group_name_H-M   'P 1'
#
loop_
_entity.id
_entity.type
_entity.pdbx_description
1 polymer ?
#
loop_
_entity_poly.entity_id
_entity_poly.type
_entity_poly.pdbx_seq_one_letter_code
_entity_poly.pdbx_strand_id
1 'polypeptide(L)'
;MGANTSKQDARGGYQWKASGPPSVSLDVLESLQTSPETDASRAKLIEQHIQARVAEELKKLQQRESEALKLAYDETAPAEVGGGGDGKNAASGPTRFTVGKEVEELRRKLEERKQVRALPDGVENARSEVIRCLRENNRRPLDCWQEVENFKAEVKKLEKGWVDKVTS
;
A
#
# COMPACT_ATOMS: atom_id res chain seq x y z
N MET A 1 -32.47 -81.75 -26.83
CA MET A 1 -31.32 -81.67 -25.90
C MET A 1 -30.09 -81.45 -26.74
N GLY A 2 -29.32 -80.36 -26.74
CA GLY A 2 -29.38 -79.08 -26.05
C GLY A 2 -28.36 -78.17 -26.76
N ALA A 3 -28.66 -76.88 -26.85
CA ALA A 3 -27.71 -75.87 -27.27
C ALA A 3 -26.51 -75.85 -26.31
N ASN A 4 -25.31 -75.51 -26.81
CA ASN A 4 -24.42 -74.61 -26.10
C ASN A 4 -23.34 -74.06 -27.03
N THR A 5 -23.46 -72.77 -27.27
CA THR A 5 -22.49 -71.88 -27.88
C THR A 5 -21.25 -71.80 -26.98
N SER A 6 -20.08 -72.08 -27.54
CA SER A 6 -18.79 -71.88 -26.88
C SER A 6 -18.56 -70.39 -26.64
N LYS A 7 -18.30 -70.04 -25.37
CA LYS A 7 -18.06 -68.69 -24.84
C LYS A 7 -17.06 -67.92 -25.69
N GLN A 8 -17.44 -66.71 -26.12
CA GLN A 8 -16.49 -65.68 -26.52
C GLN A 8 -15.79 -65.14 -25.27
N ASP A 9 -14.47 -64.99 -25.35
CA ASP A 9 -13.59 -64.59 -24.26
C ASP A 9 -13.96 -63.23 -23.64
N ALA A 10 -13.91 -63.19 -22.31
CA ALA A 10 -14.25 -62.05 -21.45
C ALA A 10 -13.17 -60.95 -21.43
N ARG A 11 -12.58 -60.62 -22.59
CA ARG A 11 -11.73 -59.44 -22.82
C ARG A 11 -12.01 -58.85 -24.20
N GLY A 12 -13.29 -58.77 -24.54
CA GLY A 12 -13.82 -58.29 -25.82
C GLY A 12 -13.53 -56.81 -26.07
N GLY A 13 -12.45 -56.54 -26.79
CA GLY A 13 -12.29 -55.28 -27.51
C GLY A 13 -13.31 -55.25 -28.65
N TYR A 14 -14.30 -54.35 -28.55
CA TYR A 14 -15.27 -54.12 -29.61
C TYR A 14 -14.56 -53.57 -30.85
N GLN A 15 -14.23 -54.41 -31.82
CA GLN A 15 -13.68 -53.96 -33.09
C GLN A 15 -14.81 -53.67 -34.07
N TRP A 16 -15.15 -52.39 -34.24
CA TRP A 16 -16.09 -51.96 -35.27
C TRP A 16 -15.48 -52.19 -36.67
N LYS A 17 -16.04 -53.14 -37.42
CA LYS A 17 -15.77 -53.31 -38.85
C LYS A 17 -16.93 -52.68 -39.63
N ALA A 18 -16.79 -51.41 -40.03
CA ALA A 18 -17.74 -50.77 -40.93
C ALA A 18 -17.51 -51.29 -42.36
N SER A 19 -18.36 -52.20 -42.82
CA SER A 19 -18.41 -52.72 -44.18
C SER A 19 -19.56 -52.03 -44.92
N GLY A 20 -19.30 -50.86 -45.50
CA GLY A 20 -20.24 -50.09 -46.30
C GLY A 20 -19.84 -48.62 -46.38
N PRO A 21 -20.26 -47.86 -47.42
CA PRO A 21 -20.08 -46.41 -47.42
C PRO A 21 -20.77 -45.84 -46.16
N PRO A 22 -20.17 -44.87 -45.46
CA PRO A 22 -20.73 -44.36 -44.22
C PRO A 22 -22.08 -43.69 -44.51
N SER A 23 -23.17 -44.40 -44.30
CA SER A 23 -24.53 -43.87 -44.35
C SER A 23 -24.91 -43.38 -42.97
N VAL A 24 -25.18 -42.09 -42.84
CA VAL A 24 -25.78 -41.53 -41.63
C VAL A 24 -27.25 -41.96 -41.61
N SER A 25 -27.78 -42.37 -40.45
CA SER A 25 -29.19 -42.73 -40.32
C SER A 25 -30.07 -41.51 -40.57
N LEU A 26 -31.25 -41.73 -41.16
CA LEU A 26 -32.23 -40.67 -41.44
C LEU A 26 -32.63 -39.92 -40.18
N ASP A 27 -32.79 -40.62 -39.05
CA ASP A 27 -33.08 -39.99 -37.75
C ASP A 27 -31.98 -39.02 -37.29
N VAL A 28 -30.71 -39.32 -37.59
CA VAL A 28 -29.59 -38.43 -37.27
C VAL A 28 -29.58 -37.23 -38.21
N LEU A 29 -29.86 -37.41 -39.50
CA LEU A 29 -30.01 -36.31 -40.46
C LEU A 29 -31.18 -35.39 -40.10
N GLU A 30 -32.32 -35.96 -39.72
CA GLU A 30 -33.49 -35.21 -39.25
C GLU A 30 -33.18 -34.47 -37.95
N SER A 31 -32.46 -35.09 -37.00
CA SER A 31 -31.99 -34.39 -35.80
C SER A 31 -31.02 -33.25 -36.12
N LEU A 32 -30.15 -33.40 -37.12
CA LEU A 32 -29.22 -32.36 -37.54
C LEU A 32 -29.92 -31.22 -38.30
N GLN A 33 -30.99 -31.51 -39.06
CA GLN A 33 -31.79 -30.51 -39.78
C GLN A 33 -32.79 -29.78 -38.87
N THR A 34 -33.32 -30.46 -37.85
CA THR A 34 -34.28 -29.88 -36.90
C THR A 34 -33.60 -29.23 -35.70
N SER A 35 -32.35 -29.58 -35.40
CA SER A 35 -31.60 -28.97 -34.30
C SER A 35 -31.25 -27.51 -34.61
N PRO A 36 -31.73 -26.55 -33.79
CA PRO A 36 -31.26 -25.17 -33.86
C PRO A 36 -29.84 -25.01 -33.29
N GLU A 37 -29.31 -26.05 -32.64
CA GLU A 37 -28.01 -26.06 -31.99
C GLU A 37 -26.90 -26.27 -33.03
N THR A 38 -26.58 -25.20 -33.74
CA THR A 38 -25.42 -25.10 -34.65
C THR A 38 -24.12 -25.01 -33.85
N ASP A 39 -22.99 -25.13 -34.54
CA ASP A 39 -21.67 -25.03 -33.90
C ASP A 39 -21.48 -23.72 -33.11
N ALA A 40 -22.13 -22.64 -33.55
CA ALA A 40 -22.17 -21.36 -32.86
C ALA A 40 -22.88 -21.40 -31.50
N SER A 41 -23.94 -22.20 -31.32
CA SER A 41 -24.61 -22.31 -30.02
C SER A 41 -23.77 -23.12 -29.04
N ARG A 42 -23.12 -24.20 -29.51
CA ARG A 42 -22.16 -24.99 -28.71
C ARG A 42 -20.97 -24.16 -28.27
N ALA A 43 -20.40 -23.35 -29.17
CA ALA A 43 -19.32 -22.42 -28.83
C ALA A 43 -19.75 -21.44 -27.74
N LYS A 44 -20.95 -20.84 -27.85
CA LYS A 44 -21.49 -19.93 -26.83
C LYS A 44 -21.72 -20.60 -25.47
N LEU A 45 -22.23 -21.83 -25.45
CA LEU A 45 -22.40 -22.59 -24.20
C LEU A 45 -21.06 -22.86 -23.51
N ILE A 46 -20.04 -23.23 -24.30
CA ILE A 46 -18.67 -23.43 -23.78
C ILE A 46 -18.10 -22.11 -23.25
N GLU A 47 -18.26 -21.01 -23.99
CA GLU A 47 -17.83 -19.68 -23.55
C GLU A 47 -18.51 -19.26 -22.25
N GLN A 48 -19.82 -19.46 -22.13
CA GLN A 48 -20.56 -19.17 -20.90
C GLN A 48 -20.05 -19.99 -19.71
N HIS A 49 -19.76 -21.28 -19.93
CA HIS A 49 -19.20 -22.13 -18.88
C HIS A 49 -17.78 -21.69 -18.48
N ILE A 50 -16.95 -21.27 -19.45
CA ILE A 50 -15.63 -20.69 -19.16
C ILE A 50 -15.78 -19.40 -18.36
N GLN A 51 -16.66 -18.49 -18.77
CA GLN A 51 -16.93 -17.25 -18.05
C GLN A 51 -17.39 -17.50 -16.61
N ALA A 52 -18.28 -18.47 -16.40
CA ALA A 52 -18.73 -18.86 -15.07
C ALA A 52 -17.56 -19.34 -14.20
N ARG A 53 -16.71 -20.24 -14.72
CA ARG A 53 -15.54 -20.73 -14.00
C ARG A 53 -14.53 -19.62 -13.70
N VAL A 54 -14.25 -18.75 -14.66
CA VAL A 54 -13.35 -17.60 -14.46
C VAL A 54 -13.92 -16.67 -13.40
N ALA A 55 -15.22 -16.38 -13.42
CA ALA A 55 -15.87 -15.54 -12.41
C ALA A 55 -15.79 -16.17 -11.01
N GLU A 56 -15.95 -17.49 -10.88
CA GLU A 56 -15.77 -18.20 -9.61
C GLU A 56 -14.32 -18.11 -9.11
N GLU A 57 -13.33 -18.31 -9.97
CA GLU A 57 -11.91 -18.20 -9.61
C GLU A 57 -11.53 -16.76 -9.23
N LEU A 58 -12.02 -15.75 -9.94
CA LEU A 58 -11.82 -14.35 -9.58
C LEU A 58 -12.42 -14.01 -8.21
N LYS A 59 -13.62 -14.51 -7.91
CA LYS A 59 -14.23 -14.34 -6.57
C LYS A 59 -13.39 -14.99 -5.48
N LYS A 60 -12.85 -16.19 -5.71
CA LYS A 60 -11.94 -16.86 -4.77
C LYS A 60 -10.65 -16.07 -4.56
N LEU A 61 -10.06 -15.53 -5.62
CA LEU A 61 -8.86 -14.68 -5.53
C LEU A 61 -9.16 -13.39 -4.76
N GLN A 62 -10.25 -12.71 -5.06
CA GLN A 62 -10.66 -11.50 -4.34
C GLN A 62 -10.90 -11.75 -2.85
N GLN A 63 -11.46 -12.91 -2.48
CA GLN A 63 -11.61 -13.31 -1.07
C GLN A 63 -10.26 -13.49 -0.40
N ARG A 64 -9.34 -14.25 -1.02
CA ARG A 64 -7.97 -14.45 -0.51
C ARG A 64 -7.21 -13.15 -0.40
N GLU A 65 -7.32 -12.25 -1.38
CA GLU A 65 -6.71 -10.92 -1.33
C GLU A 65 -7.31 -10.10 -0.18
N SER A 66 -8.63 -10.12 0.00
CA SER A 66 -9.27 -9.39 1.11
C SER A 66 -8.88 -9.94 2.48
N GLU A 67 -8.68 -11.26 2.60
CA GLU A 67 -8.21 -11.91 3.81
C GLU A 67 -6.74 -11.60 4.07
N ALA A 68 -5.88 -11.67 3.05
CA ALA A 68 -4.48 -11.29 3.15
C ALA A 68 -4.31 -9.81 3.49
N LEU A 69 -5.15 -8.92 2.92
CA LEU A 69 -5.18 -7.50 3.27
C LEU A 69 -5.62 -7.29 4.71
N LYS A 70 -6.61 -8.04 5.21
CA LYS A 70 -7.01 -7.99 6.62
C LYS A 70 -5.89 -8.47 7.54
N LEU A 71 -5.24 -9.58 7.21
CA LEU A 71 -4.11 -10.10 8.00
C LEU A 71 -2.94 -9.11 8.00
N ALA A 72 -2.55 -8.58 6.84
CA ALA A 72 -1.52 -7.55 6.77
C ALA A 72 -1.93 -6.28 7.53
N TYR A 73 -3.21 -5.92 7.48
CA TYR A 73 -3.77 -4.83 8.27
C TYR A 73 -3.65 -5.09 9.78
N ASP A 74 -3.98 -6.32 10.22
CA ASP A 74 -3.89 -6.76 11.61
C ASP A 74 -2.43 -6.96 12.07
N GLU A 75 -1.47 -7.23 11.17
CA GLU A 75 -0.03 -7.32 11.45
C GLU A 75 0.66 -5.96 11.46
N THR A 76 0.19 -5.02 10.63
CA THR A 76 0.67 -3.64 10.62
C THR A 76 0.09 -2.82 11.77
N ALA A 77 -1.16 -3.05 12.16
CA ALA A 77 -1.80 -2.41 13.31
C ALA A 77 -0.96 -2.47 14.62
N PRO A 78 -0.30 -3.59 15.00
CA PRO A 78 0.60 -3.63 16.15
C PRO A 78 2.01 -3.13 15.83
N ALA A 79 2.45 -3.11 14.56
CA ALA A 79 3.79 -2.68 14.18
C ALA A 79 3.98 -1.15 14.23
N GLU A 80 2.91 -0.37 14.10
CA GLU A 80 2.96 1.10 14.27
C GLU A 80 2.90 1.55 15.76
N VAL A 81 2.58 0.65 16.70
CA VAL A 81 2.39 0.96 18.13
C VAL A 81 3.63 0.58 18.96
N GLY A 82 4.81 0.96 18.46
CA GLY A 82 6.02 1.12 19.28
C GLY A 82 6.04 2.50 19.93
N GLY A 83 4.99 2.89 20.66
CA GLY A 83 4.84 4.29 21.07
C GLY A 83 3.72 4.62 22.06
N GLY A 84 3.40 3.72 22.99
CA GLY A 84 2.80 4.07 24.29
C GLY A 84 1.29 4.36 24.34
N GLY A 85 0.59 3.50 25.08
CA GLY A 85 -0.51 3.94 25.97
C GLY A 85 -1.94 3.63 25.52
N ASP A 86 -2.50 2.61 26.18
CA ASP A 86 -3.92 2.37 26.48
C ASP A 86 -4.93 2.09 25.35
N GLY A 87 -5.34 0.82 25.33
CA GLY A 87 -6.36 0.28 24.45
C GLY A 87 -7.78 0.72 24.79
N LYS A 88 -8.56 0.89 23.73
CA LYS A 88 -9.94 0.41 23.51
C LYS A 88 -10.51 1.21 22.34
N ASN A 89 -10.38 0.68 21.12
CA ASN A 89 -11.29 0.87 19.97
C ASN A 89 -10.69 0.16 18.74
N ALA A 90 -10.51 -1.15 18.83
CA ALA A 90 -9.98 -2.00 17.77
C ALA A 90 -11.12 -2.52 16.85
N ALA A 91 -11.71 -1.65 16.04
CA ALA A 91 -12.72 -2.08 15.05
C ALA A 91 -12.74 -1.26 13.75
N SER A 92 -11.91 -0.23 13.64
CA SER A 92 -11.69 0.49 12.39
C SER A 92 -10.27 0.95 12.44
N GLY A 93 -9.54 0.83 11.34
CA GLY A 93 -8.15 1.27 11.29
C GLY A 93 -7.98 2.75 11.63
N PRO A 94 -6.75 3.31 11.62
CA PRO A 94 -6.57 4.74 11.69
C PRO A 94 -7.36 5.41 10.57
N THR A 95 -8.60 5.77 10.88
CA THR A 95 -9.46 6.51 9.99
C THR A 95 -8.74 7.83 9.74
N ARG A 96 -8.92 8.41 8.56
CA ARG A 96 -8.37 9.73 8.24
C ARG A 96 -8.61 10.77 9.36
N PHE A 97 -9.69 10.60 10.11
CA PHE A 97 -10.05 11.44 11.24
C PHE A 97 -9.18 11.21 12.49
N THR A 98 -8.84 9.97 12.85
CA THR A 98 -7.93 9.70 13.99
C THR A 98 -6.51 10.15 13.69
N VAL A 99 -6.00 9.87 12.48
CA VAL A 99 -4.68 10.37 12.02
C VAL A 99 -4.66 11.89 11.99
N GLY A 100 -5.74 12.54 11.54
CA GLY A 100 -5.84 14.00 11.54
C GLY A 100 -5.72 14.59 12.95
N LYS A 101 -6.40 14.00 13.93
CA LYS A 101 -6.30 14.40 15.34
C LYS A 101 -4.89 14.20 15.90
N GLU A 102 -4.28 13.05 15.65
CA GLU A 102 -2.91 12.76 16.10
C GLU A 102 -1.89 13.72 15.49
N VAL A 103 -2.04 14.07 14.21
CA VAL A 103 -1.18 15.07 13.54
C VAL A 103 -1.36 16.46 14.15
N GLU A 104 -2.59 16.87 14.48
CA GLU A 104 -2.84 18.15 15.16
C GLU A 104 -2.25 18.17 16.57
N GLU A 105 -2.37 17.07 17.33
CA GLU A 105 -1.74 16.94 18.64
C GLU A 105 -0.20 16.95 18.56
N LEU A 106 0.38 16.28 17.56
CA LEU A 106 1.82 16.31 17.32
C LEU A 106 2.27 17.72 16.90
N ARG A 107 1.50 18.42 16.07
CA ARG A 107 1.76 19.83 15.73
C ARG A 107 1.73 20.71 16.97
N ARG A 108 0.74 20.54 17.85
CA ARG A 108 0.66 21.28 19.12
C ARG A 108 1.87 20.98 20.01
N LYS A 109 2.24 19.71 20.18
CA LYS A 109 3.43 19.29 20.95
C LYS A 109 4.74 19.81 20.33
N LEU A 110 4.81 19.92 19.00
CA LEU A 110 5.96 20.48 18.30
C LEU A 110 6.02 22.00 18.46
N GLU A 111 4.89 22.71 18.41
CA GLU A 111 4.82 24.15 18.68
C GLU A 111 5.18 24.47 20.13
N GLU A 112 4.70 23.66 21.08
CA GLU A 112 5.11 23.71 22.49
C GLU A 112 6.64 23.49 22.65
N ARG A 113 7.24 22.64 21.80
CA ARG A 113 8.69 22.38 21.76
C ARG A 113 9.47 23.32 20.85
N LYS A 114 8.81 24.14 20.02
CA LYS A 114 9.44 25.06 19.06
C LYS A 114 9.91 26.32 19.76
N GLN A 115 10.65 26.15 20.84
CA GLN A 115 11.73 27.05 21.16
C GLN A 115 13.01 26.40 20.65
N VAL A 116 13.30 26.59 19.35
CA VAL A 116 14.71 26.75 18.97
C VAL A 116 15.20 27.85 19.89
N ARG A 117 16.05 27.50 20.86
CA ARG A 117 16.39 28.36 22.01
C ARG A 117 16.51 29.79 21.53
N ALA A 118 15.62 30.66 22.03
CA ALA A 118 15.72 32.08 21.73
C ALA A 118 17.14 32.49 22.09
N LEU A 119 17.85 33.06 21.11
CA LEU A 119 19.14 33.67 21.39
C LEU A 119 18.86 34.78 22.42
N PRO A 120 19.71 34.96 23.44
CA PRO A 120 19.46 36.03 24.40
C PRO A 120 19.40 37.37 23.69
N ASP A 121 18.47 38.22 24.11
CA ASP A 121 18.21 39.54 23.54
C ASP A 121 19.48 40.39 23.42
N GLY A 122 20.45 40.21 24.31
CA GLY A 122 21.75 40.88 24.26
C GLY A 122 22.55 40.63 22.97
N VAL A 123 22.54 39.39 22.46
CA VAL A 123 23.24 39.04 21.21
C VAL A 123 22.44 39.46 19.98
N GLU A 124 21.11 39.39 20.05
CA GLU A 124 20.26 39.88 18.97
C GLU A 124 20.35 41.41 18.81
N ASN A 125 20.40 42.15 19.92
CA ASN A 125 20.57 43.60 19.93
C ASN A 125 21.96 44.00 19.41
N ALA A 126 23.04 43.39 19.92
CA ALA A 126 24.40 43.66 19.43
C ALA A 126 24.55 43.32 17.95
N ARG A 127 23.93 42.23 17.47
CA ARG A 127 23.86 41.89 16.04
C ARG A 127 23.15 42.99 15.24
N SER A 128 22.03 43.51 15.75
CA SER A 128 21.27 44.56 15.08
C SER A 128 22.05 45.88 14.98
N GLU A 129 22.85 46.22 15.99
CA GLU A 129 23.72 47.40 16.02
C GLU A 129 24.86 47.29 15.00
N VAL A 130 25.50 46.12 14.91
CA VAL A 130 26.51 45.85 13.88
C VAL A 130 25.90 45.96 12.48
N ILE A 131 24.72 45.36 12.27
CA ILE A 131 24.02 45.43 10.99
C ILE A 131 23.63 46.87 10.66
N ARG A 132 23.18 47.65 11.64
CA ARG A 132 22.85 49.07 11.46
C ARG A 132 24.08 49.87 11.05
N CYS A 133 25.19 49.75 11.79
CA CYS A 133 26.43 50.47 11.47
C CYS A 133 26.96 50.09 10.08
N LEU A 134 26.96 48.80 9.73
CA LEU A 134 27.41 48.34 8.41
C LEU A 134 26.51 48.82 7.27
N ARG A 135 25.19 48.94 7.50
CA ARG A 135 24.23 49.50 6.52
C ARG A 135 24.39 51.01 6.35
N GLU A 136 24.77 51.73 7.38
CA GLU A 136 25.06 53.17 7.32
C GLU A 136 26.43 53.42 6.65
N ASN A 137 27.42 52.57 6.95
CA ASN A 137 28.80 52.70 6.47
C ASN A 137 29.20 51.64 5.43
N ASN A 138 28.36 51.45 4.39
CA ASN A 138 28.57 50.42 3.35
C ASN A 138 29.92 50.48 2.61
N ARG A 139 30.59 51.64 2.60
CA ARG A 139 31.89 51.84 1.94
C ARG A 139 33.08 51.88 2.90
N ARG A 140 32.84 51.88 4.22
CA ARG A 140 33.86 51.96 5.27
C ARG A 140 33.50 51.04 6.44
N PRO A 141 33.59 49.71 6.26
CA PRO A 141 33.22 48.76 7.30
C PRO A 141 34.16 48.81 8.53
N LEU A 142 35.34 49.44 8.39
CA LEU A 142 36.31 49.60 9.47
C LEU A 142 35.86 50.58 10.57
N ASP A 143 34.91 51.48 10.27
CA ASP A 143 34.42 52.45 11.25
C ASP A 143 33.52 51.78 12.31
N CYS A 144 32.97 50.60 11.99
CA CYS A 144 32.04 49.82 12.84
C CYS A 144 32.74 48.80 13.77
N TRP A 145 34.01 49.03 14.10
CA TRP A 145 34.82 48.06 14.86
C TRP A 145 34.36 47.93 16.32
N GLN A 146 33.85 49.01 16.91
CA GLN A 146 33.41 49.03 18.31
C GLN A 146 32.17 48.15 18.51
N GLU A 147 31.21 48.21 17.59
CA GLU A 147 30.00 47.40 17.57
C GLU A 147 30.34 45.91 17.38
N VAL A 148 31.34 45.63 16.54
CA VAL A 148 31.83 44.26 16.31
C VAL A 148 32.52 43.70 17.55
N GLU A 149 33.31 44.49 18.29
CA GLU A 149 33.92 44.06 19.54
C GLU A 149 32.87 43.82 20.64
N ASN A 150 31.84 44.66 20.71
CA ASN A 150 30.71 44.46 21.63
C ASN A 150 29.96 43.16 21.31
N PHE A 151 29.68 42.89 20.02
CA PHE A 151 29.07 41.63 19.59
C PHE A 151 29.93 40.41 19.94
N LYS A 152 31.25 40.48 19.70
CA LYS A 152 32.18 39.41 20.10
C LYS A 152 32.20 39.18 21.61
N ALA A 153 32.12 40.24 22.42
CA ALA A 153 32.07 40.12 23.86
C ALA A 153 30.80 39.39 24.33
N GLU A 154 29.63 39.72 23.76
CA GLU A 154 28.37 39.04 24.08
C GLU A 154 28.34 37.58 23.61
N VAL A 155 28.87 37.29 22.42
CA VAL A 155 29.02 35.91 21.93
C VAL A 155 29.96 35.10 22.82
N LYS A 156 31.10 35.67 23.26
CA LYS A 156 32.01 34.98 24.20
C LYS A 156 31.34 34.64 25.53
N LYS A 157 30.44 35.50 26.04
CA LYS A 157 29.68 35.21 27.27
C LYS A 157 28.73 34.03 27.05
N LEU A 158 28.04 34.01 25.91
CA LEU A 158 27.18 32.89 25.52
C LEU A 158 27.94 31.58 25.35
N GLU A 159 29.07 31.62 24.66
CA GLU A 159 29.92 30.46 24.43
C GLU A 159 30.44 29.89 25.75
N LYS A 160 30.90 30.73 26.68
CA LYS A 160 31.30 30.28 28.02
C LYS A 160 30.16 29.55 28.75
N GLY A 161 28.97 30.15 28.81
CA GLY A 161 27.82 29.53 29.45
C GLY A 161 27.35 28.25 28.75
N TRP A 162 27.54 28.14 27.43
CA TRP A 162 27.27 26.91 26.70
C TRP A 162 28.32 25.83 26.97
N VAL A 163 29.61 26.18 26.94
CA VAL A 163 30.72 25.26 27.23
C VAL A 163 30.59 24.73 28.66
N ASP A 164 30.38 25.58 29.66
CA ASP A 164 30.21 25.18 31.06
C ASP A 164 29.03 24.21 31.25
N LYS A 165 27.96 24.36 30.46
CA LYS A 165 26.79 23.47 30.49
C LYS A 165 27.01 22.13 29.77
N VAL A 166 27.95 22.07 28.83
CA VAL A 166 28.25 20.86 28.05
C VAL A 166 29.37 20.06 28.69
N THR A 167 30.29 20.71 29.42
CA THR A 167 31.39 20.07 30.14
C THR A 167 31.03 19.64 31.57
N SER A 168 29.97 20.20 32.16
CA SER A 168 29.39 19.75 33.43
C SER A 168 28.33 18.66 33.24
#